data_AF-A0A2G5VJW8-F1
#
_entry.id   AF-A0A2G5VJW8-F1
#
_cell.length_a   1.000
_cell.length_b   1.000
_cell.length_c   1.000
_cell.angle_alpha   90.00
_cell.angle_beta   90.00
_cell.angle_gamma   90.00
#
_symmetry.space_group_name_H-M   'P 1'
#
loop_
_entity.id
_entity.type
_entity.pdbx_description
1 polymer ?
#
loop_
_entity_poly.entity_id
_entity_poly.type
_entity_poly.pdbx_seq_one_letter_code
_entity_poly.pdbx_strand_id
1 'polypeptide(L)'
;MTRLDSQLRLDSPRVNIFRSSVENQVKTIIPVCLTLFKITKCTLYVEQGTLTESKKFLEVLKGTYTIVTFQDRCFTRSRERANPENVLDAFRQVQEIWVKCSHRGALSKSTIRPLQFERLNLSKANWVNIKHLTSLFIDCKFVVLSDCVLTNREFRTFLERWMKGSDMRKLSIRCTGFNMRSIVRGLEATPVVGRIVIDNCVYIMTEGECYTIQQQNGLQAVVYNEYSIGQLVGFRLSTNFTIS
;
A
#
# COMPACT_ATOMS: atom_id res chain seq x y z
N MET A 1 7.93 -18.12 25.94
CA MET A 1 6.61 -18.76 26.02
C MET A 1 6.02 -18.77 24.63
N THR A 2 5.90 -19.97 24.07
CA THR A 2 5.67 -20.28 22.65
C THR A 2 4.27 -19.88 22.17
N ARG A 3 4.17 -19.22 21.02
CA ARG A 3 3.03 -19.37 20.11
C ARG A 3 3.43 -19.07 18.67
N LEU A 4 3.68 -20.15 17.93
CA LEU A 4 3.35 -20.24 16.52
C LEU A 4 1.87 -19.86 16.37
N ASP A 5 1.61 -18.91 15.48
CA ASP A 5 0.39 -18.70 14.66
C ASP A 5 0.68 -17.37 13.92
N SER A 6 0.79 -17.28 12.60
CA SER A 6 -0.17 -17.77 11.63
C SER A 6 0.48 -17.94 10.24
N GLN A 7 0.76 -19.18 9.85
CA GLN A 7 0.68 -19.60 8.46
C GLN A 7 -0.65 -20.33 8.27
N LEU A 8 -1.71 -19.57 8.05
CA LEU A 8 -2.91 -20.07 7.40
C LEU A 8 -3.20 -19.16 6.21
N ARG A 9 -2.36 -19.29 5.18
CA ARG A 9 -2.78 -18.95 3.82
C ARG A 9 -3.66 -20.12 3.38
N LEU A 10 -4.97 -19.93 3.45
CA LEU A 10 -5.88 -20.71 2.62
C LEU A 10 -5.44 -20.49 1.18
N ASP A 11 -4.78 -21.48 0.58
CA ASP A 11 -4.40 -21.46 -0.82
C ASP A 11 -5.69 -21.45 -1.65
N SER A 12 -6.15 -20.25 -1.98
CA SER A 12 -7.21 -20.08 -2.97
C SER A 12 -6.74 -20.74 -4.27
N PRO A 13 -7.61 -21.50 -4.96
CA PRO A 13 -7.25 -22.15 -6.22
C PRO A 13 -6.68 -21.12 -7.20
N ARG A 14 -5.44 -21.37 -7.66
CA ARG A 14 -4.73 -20.49 -8.58
C ARG A 14 -4.85 -21.04 -10.00
N VAL A 15 -5.50 -20.28 -10.87
CA VAL A 15 -5.48 -20.54 -12.31
C VAL A 15 -4.35 -19.71 -12.92
N ASN A 16 -3.28 -20.37 -13.36
CA ASN A 16 -2.16 -19.72 -14.04
C ASN A 16 -2.37 -19.78 -15.55
N ILE A 17 -2.46 -18.62 -16.22
CA ILE A 17 -2.61 -18.52 -17.68
C ILE A 17 -1.27 -18.05 -18.26
N PHE A 18 -0.60 -18.89 -19.06
CA PHE A 18 0.72 -18.57 -19.66
C PHE A 18 0.62 -18.26 -21.17
N ARG A 19 1.50 -17.33 -21.65
CA ARG A 19 1.76 -16.89 -23.04
C ARG A 19 1.83 -18.10 -24.01
N SER A 20 1.18 -18.15 -25.17
CA SER A 20 1.35 -17.23 -26.32
C SER A 20 0.19 -17.26 -27.36
N SER A 21 -0.96 -17.87 -27.05
CA SER A 21 -2.18 -17.87 -27.89
C SER A 21 -3.35 -17.05 -27.26
N VAL A 22 -2.99 -16.10 -26.40
CA VAL A 22 -3.74 -15.77 -25.18
C VAL A 22 -4.93 -14.82 -25.37
N GLU A 23 -4.98 -13.99 -26.42
CA GLU A 23 -6.06 -12.98 -26.51
C GLU A 23 -7.44 -13.62 -26.69
N ASN A 24 -7.57 -14.63 -27.55
CA ASN A 24 -8.83 -15.35 -27.72
C ASN A 24 -9.16 -16.17 -26.48
N GLN A 25 -8.19 -16.90 -25.91
CA GLN A 25 -8.41 -17.69 -24.70
C GLN A 25 -8.81 -16.83 -23.51
N VAL A 26 -8.26 -15.63 -23.35
CA VAL A 26 -8.66 -14.74 -22.26
C VAL A 26 -10.07 -14.22 -22.48
N LYS A 27 -10.42 -13.81 -23.71
CA LYS A 27 -11.77 -13.32 -24.00
C LYS A 27 -12.84 -14.42 -23.95
N THR A 28 -12.50 -15.69 -24.15
CA THR A 28 -13.47 -16.79 -24.15
C THR A 28 -13.47 -17.59 -22.86
N ILE A 29 -12.32 -18.03 -22.36
CA ILE A 29 -12.21 -18.94 -21.22
C ILE A 29 -12.42 -18.20 -19.91
N ILE A 30 -11.84 -17.00 -19.73
CA ILE A 30 -11.96 -16.30 -18.43
C ILE A 30 -13.42 -15.96 -18.10
N PRO A 31 -14.25 -15.34 -18.98
CA PRO A 31 -15.65 -15.09 -18.67
C PRO A 31 -16.43 -16.36 -18.31
N VAL A 32 -16.17 -17.46 -19.02
CA VAL A 32 -16.79 -18.76 -18.75
C VAL A 32 -16.39 -19.24 -17.36
N CYS A 33 -15.12 -19.17 -16.99
CA CYS A 33 -14.66 -19.53 -15.64
C CYS A 33 -15.25 -18.62 -14.56
N LEU A 34 -15.27 -17.30 -14.77
CA LEU A 34 -15.86 -16.35 -13.82
C LEU A 34 -17.34 -16.68 -13.56
N THR A 35 -18.07 -17.02 -14.61
CA THR A 35 -19.50 -17.34 -14.54
C THR A 35 -19.73 -18.71 -13.90
N LEU A 36 -19.08 -19.77 -14.41
CA LEU A 36 -19.29 -21.14 -13.95
C LEU A 36 -18.88 -21.34 -12.49
N PHE A 37 -17.74 -20.76 -12.09
CA PHE A 37 -17.19 -20.93 -10.74
C PHE A 37 -17.56 -19.79 -9.79
N LYS A 38 -18.34 -18.80 -10.26
CA LYS A 38 -18.75 -17.61 -9.48
C LYS A 38 -17.55 -16.90 -8.83
N ILE A 39 -16.47 -16.74 -9.60
CA ILE A 39 -15.23 -16.13 -9.10
C ILE A 39 -15.47 -14.63 -8.90
N THR A 40 -15.38 -14.17 -7.66
CA THR A 40 -15.58 -12.77 -7.31
C THR A 40 -14.27 -12.00 -7.13
N LYS A 41 -13.13 -12.71 -7.08
CA LYS A 41 -11.81 -12.13 -6.83
C LYS A 41 -10.76 -12.73 -7.75
N CYS A 42 -10.00 -11.86 -8.40
CA CYS A 42 -8.95 -12.24 -9.34
C CYS A 42 -7.62 -11.56 -8.99
N THR A 43 -6.51 -12.26 -9.23
CA THR A 43 -5.17 -11.68 -9.12
C THR A 43 -4.49 -11.75 -10.48
N LEU A 44 -4.09 -10.59 -11.01
CA LEU A 44 -3.37 -10.46 -12.26
C LEU A 44 -1.89 -10.19 -11.97
N TYR A 45 -1.03 -11.09 -12.42
CA TYR A 45 0.42 -10.91 -12.36
C TYR A 45 0.92 -10.24 -13.63
N VAL A 46 1.55 -9.08 -13.48
CA VAL A 46 2.00 -8.24 -14.59
C VAL A 46 3.50 -8.05 -14.51
N GLU A 47 4.16 -8.27 -15.64
CA GLU A 47 5.57 -7.96 -15.84
C GLU A 47 5.72 -6.77 -16.80
N GLN A 48 6.88 -6.10 -16.75
CA GLN A 48 7.18 -4.94 -17.58
C GLN A 48 6.87 -5.18 -19.07
N GLY A 49 7.33 -6.31 -19.61
CA GLY A 49 7.13 -6.68 -21.02
C GLY A 49 5.71 -7.17 -21.36
N THR A 50 4.77 -7.11 -20.42
CA THR A 50 3.35 -7.46 -20.62
C THR A 50 2.41 -6.32 -20.23
N LEU A 51 2.94 -5.15 -19.88
CA LEU A 51 2.14 -4.07 -19.28
C LEU A 51 0.99 -3.64 -20.20
N THR A 52 1.28 -3.48 -21.49
CA THR A 52 0.28 -3.05 -22.50
C THR A 52 -0.79 -4.12 -22.72
N GLU A 53 -0.40 -5.40 -22.84
CA GLU A 53 -1.34 -6.50 -23.02
C GLU A 53 -2.21 -6.71 -21.79
N SER A 54 -1.64 -6.54 -20.60
CA SER A 54 -2.33 -6.75 -19.32
C SER A 54 -3.52 -5.81 -19.12
N LYS A 55 -3.49 -4.62 -19.73
CA LYS A 55 -4.63 -3.70 -19.72
C LYS A 55 -5.88 -4.31 -20.37
N LYS A 56 -5.72 -5.12 -21.41
CA LYS A 56 -6.85 -5.78 -22.09
C LYS A 56 -7.55 -6.77 -21.17
N PHE A 57 -6.83 -7.37 -20.22
CA PHE A 57 -7.41 -8.34 -19.28
C PHE A 57 -8.32 -7.66 -18.25
N LEU A 58 -8.09 -6.37 -17.94
CA LEU A 58 -8.92 -5.63 -16.99
C LEU A 58 -10.35 -5.46 -17.51
N GLU A 59 -10.54 -5.35 -18.83
CA GLU A 59 -11.87 -5.30 -19.45
C GLU A 59 -12.65 -6.59 -19.21
N VAL A 60 -11.98 -7.74 -19.27
CA VAL A 60 -12.56 -9.06 -19.02
C VAL A 60 -12.85 -9.27 -17.52
N LEU A 61 -12.03 -8.69 -16.65
CA LEU A 61 -12.17 -8.80 -15.20
C LEU A 61 -13.12 -7.74 -14.60
N LYS A 62 -13.78 -6.92 -15.42
CA LYS A 62 -14.77 -5.94 -14.95
C LYS A 62 -15.85 -6.62 -14.12
N GLY A 63 -16.18 -6.01 -12.98
CA GLY A 63 -17.15 -6.57 -12.02
C GLY A 63 -16.55 -7.56 -11.02
N THR A 64 -15.29 -7.96 -11.17
CA THR A 64 -14.57 -8.73 -10.14
C THR A 64 -13.71 -7.84 -9.27
N TYR A 65 -13.46 -8.28 -8.04
CA TYR A 65 -12.44 -7.70 -7.19
C TYR A 65 -11.05 -8.04 -7.73
N THR A 66 -10.39 -7.09 -8.37
CA THR A 66 -9.13 -7.30 -9.06
C THR A 66 -7.95 -6.79 -8.23
N ILE A 67 -6.99 -7.69 -8.02
CA ILE A 67 -5.67 -7.38 -7.46
C ILE A 67 -4.64 -7.44 -8.59
N VAL A 68 -3.87 -6.39 -8.78
CA VAL A 68 -2.73 -6.40 -9.71
C VAL A 68 -1.43 -6.52 -8.94
N THR A 69 -0.61 -7.49 -9.28
CA THR A 69 0.76 -7.61 -8.79
C THR A 69 1.73 -7.33 -9.92
N PHE A 70 2.39 -6.18 -9.87
CA PHE A 70 3.42 -5.78 -10.82
C PHE A 70 4.81 -6.03 -10.25
N GLN A 71 5.65 -6.71 -11.01
CA GLN A 71 7.06 -6.91 -10.65
C GLN A 71 7.98 -6.52 -11.80
N ASP A 72 8.85 -5.55 -11.53
CA ASP A 72 9.96 -5.21 -12.42
C ASP A 72 11.07 -6.25 -12.24
N ARG A 73 11.19 -7.20 -13.17
CA ARG A 73 12.27 -8.19 -13.15
C ARG A 73 13.58 -7.48 -13.49
N CYS A 74 14.47 -7.34 -12.51
CA CYS A 74 15.76 -6.65 -12.62
C CYS A 74 16.73 -7.19 -13.69
N PHE A 75 16.41 -8.28 -14.39
CA PHE A 75 17.29 -8.96 -15.34
C PHE A 75 17.07 -8.58 -16.81
N THR A 76 16.03 -7.80 -17.14
CA THR A 76 15.92 -7.30 -18.52
C THR A 76 16.99 -6.25 -18.74
N ARG A 77 17.95 -6.52 -19.65
CA ARG A 77 19.01 -5.58 -20.10
C ARG A 77 18.48 -4.26 -20.71
N SER A 78 17.16 -4.05 -20.68
CA SER A 78 16.51 -2.78 -21.01
C SER A 78 17.06 -1.68 -20.11
N ARG A 79 17.61 -0.63 -20.71
CA ARG A 79 17.98 0.61 -20.00
C ARG A 79 16.77 1.39 -19.51
N GLU A 80 15.57 1.06 -19.99
CA GLU A 80 14.31 1.72 -19.64
C GLU A 80 13.52 0.86 -18.65
N ARG A 81 13.61 1.22 -17.36
CA ARG A 81 12.70 0.71 -16.33
C ARG A 81 11.35 1.39 -16.47
N ALA A 82 10.27 0.71 -16.12
CA ALA A 82 8.97 1.38 -16.00
C ALA A 82 9.10 2.56 -15.03
N ASN A 83 8.49 3.68 -15.42
CA ASN A 83 8.10 4.66 -14.44
C ASN A 83 6.97 4.04 -13.59
N PRO A 84 7.15 3.85 -12.28
CA PRO A 84 6.14 3.22 -11.44
C PRO A 84 4.85 4.06 -11.35
N GLU A 85 4.91 5.37 -11.55
CA GLU A 85 3.72 6.21 -11.70
C GLU A 85 2.87 5.78 -12.91
N ASN A 86 3.50 5.51 -14.06
CA ASN A 86 2.79 5.05 -15.26
C ASN A 86 2.14 3.68 -15.03
N VAL A 87 2.76 2.81 -14.23
CA VAL A 87 2.18 1.52 -13.83
C VAL A 87 0.95 1.76 -12.95
N LEU A 88 1.05 2.63 -11.95
CA LEU A 88 -0.07 2.96 -11.08
C LEU A 88 -1.25 3.56 -11.86
N ASP A 89 -0.99 4.50 -12.77
CA ASP A 89 -2.03 5.11 -13.60
C ASP A 89 -2.66 4.10 -14.57
N ALA A 90 -1.85 3.22 -15.16
CA ALA A 90 -2.31 2.16 -16.06
C ALA A 90 -3.34 1.21 -15.42
N PHE A 91 -3.29 1.05 -14.09
CA PHE A 91 -4.15 0.15 -13.32
C PHE A 91 -5.06 0.90 -12.36
N ARG A 92 -5.27 2.22 -12.52
CA ARG A 92 -6.03 3.06 -11.59
C ARG A 92 -7.47 2.60 -11.28
N GLN A 93 -8.05 1.75 -12.13
CA GLN A 93 -9.41 1.23 -12.00
C GLN A 93 -9.52 -0.04 -11.14
N VAL A 94 -8.41 -0.64 -10.71
CA VAL A 94 -8.42 -1.85 -9.87
C VAL A 94 -8.57 -1.51 -8.39
N GLN A 95 -8.96 -2.48 -7.57
CA GLN A 95 -9.17 -2.27 -6.13
C GLN A 95 -7.86 -2.29 -5.37
N GLU A 96 -6.98 -3.25 -5.66
CA GLU A 96 -5.66 -3.35 -5.03
C GLU A 96 -4.53 -3.45 -6.05
N ILE A 97 -3.42 -2.77 -5.76
CA ILE A 97 -2.20 -2.89 -6.56
C ILE A 97 -0.96 -3.06 -5.69
N TRP A 98 -0.15 -4.04 -6.07
CA TRP A 98 1.11 -4.39 -5.43
C TRP A 98 2.23 -4.19 -6.44
N VAL A 99 3.08 -3.19 -6.24
CA VAL A 99 4.16 -2.85 -7.16
C VAL A 99 5.49 -3.12 -6.49
N LYS A 100 6.32 -3.93 -7.14
CA LYS A 100 7.72 -4.13 -6.79
C LYS A 100 8.59 -3.55 -7.89
N CYS A 101 8.96 -2.29 -7.74
CA CYS A 101 9.76 -1.56 -8.73
C CYS A 101 10.68 -0.58 -8.00
N SER A 102 11.99 -0.64 -8.30
CA SER A 102 12.93 0.40 -7.88
C SER A 102 13.20 1.34 -9.04
N HIS A 103 13.13 2.64 -8.76
CA HIS A 103 13.53 3.69 -9.68
C HIS A 103 14.80 4.37 -9.16
N ARG A 104 15.71 4.75 -10.06
CA ARG A 104 16.91 5.50 -9.68
C ARG A 104 16.58 6.98 -9.82
N GLY A 105 16.76 7.73 -8.74
CA GLY A 105 16.45 9.15 -8.68
C GLY A 105 15.01 9.43 -8.26
N ALA A 106 14.75 10.70 -7.96
CA ALA A 106 13.38 11.17 -7.74
C ALA A 106 12.65 11.23 -9.08
N LEU A 107 11.40 10.77 -9.12
CA LEU A 107 10.53 11.06 -10.25
C LEU A 107 10.31 12.57 -10.34
N SER A 108 10.20 13.05 -11.57
CA SER A 108 9.76 14.42 -11.84
C SER A 108 8.36 14.65 -11.26
N LYS A 109 7.89 15.90 -11.27
CA LYS A 109 6.58 16.26 -10.72
C LYS A 109 5.48 15.40 -11.38
N SER A 110 4.85 14.53 -10.59
CA SER A 110 3.72 13.71 -11.04
C SER A 110 2.62 14.59 -11.64
N THR A 111 2.14 14.19 -12.81
CA THR A 111 1.00 14.81 -13.51
C THR A 111 -0.28 13.98 -13.38
N ILE A 112 -0.22 12.88 -12.64
CA ILE A 112 -1.33 11.96 -12.48
C ILE A 112 -2.27 12.49 -11.39
N ARG A 113 -3.57 12.33 -11.62
CA ARG A 113 -4.62 12.66 -10.64
C ARG A 113 -4.51 11.75 -9.40
N PRO A 114 -5.02 12.16 -8.23
CA PRO A 114 -5.04 11.30 -7.04
C PRO A 114 -5.56 9.90 -7.32
N LEU A 115 -4.93 8.91 -6.69
CA LEU A 115 -5.28 7.50 -6.78
C LEU A 115 -6.20 7.13 -5.61
N GLN A 116 -7.14 6.22 -5.87
CA GLN A 116 -8.20 5.83 -4.94
C GLN A 116 -8.22 4.32 -4.72
N PHE A 117 -7.04 3.69 -4.65
CA PHE A 117 -6.95 2.26 -4.39
C PHE A 117 -7.51 1.95 -3.01
N GLU A 118 -8.20 0.82 -2.89
CA GLU A 118 -8.46 0.27 -1.57
C GLU A 118 -7.15 -0.09 -0.91
N ARG A 119 -6.25 -0.79 -1.62
CA ARG A 119 -4.93 -1.12 -1.12
C ARG A 119 -3.83 -0.83 -2.13
N LEU A 120 -2.88 -0.01 -1.71
CA LEU A 120 -1.65 0.28 -2.42
C LEU A 120 -0.47 -0.32 -1.64
N ASN A 121 0.24 -1.25 -2.25
CA ASN A 121 1.47 -1.82 -1.69
C ASN A 121 2.65 -1.53 -2.62
N LEU A 122 3.59 -0.72 -2.16
CA LEU A 122 4.81 -0.40 -2.88
C LEU A 122 6.01 -0.99 -2.14
N SER A 123 6.70 -1.92 -2.79
CA SER A 123 8.00 -2.40 -2.34
C SER A 123 9.11 -1.80 -3.20
N LYS A 124 10.29 -1.55 -2.60
CA LYS A 124 11.34 -0.72 -3.19
C LYS A 124 10.86 0.71 -3.49
N ALA A 125 10.10 1.30 -2.57
CA ALA A 125 9.47 2.61 -2.68
C ALA A 125 10.44 3.80 -2.45
N ASN A 126 11.72 3.65 -2.82
CA ASN A 126 12.77 4.66 -2.63
C ASN A 126 12.57 5.91 -3.50
N TRP A 127 11.69 5.82 -4.49
CA TRP A 127 11.29 6.90 -5.39
C TRP A 127 10.09 7.72 -4.88
N VAL A 128 9.40 7.22 -3.85
CA VAL A 128 8.27 7.91 -3.23
C VAL A 128 8.79 9.06 -2.39
N ASN A 129 8.42 10.28 -2.78
CA ASN A 129 8.64 11.50 -2.02
C ASN A 129 7.34 12.00 -1.35
N ILE A 130 7.45 13.04 -0.53
CA ILE A 130 6.30 13.57 0.22
C ILE A 130 5.11 13.98 -0.66
N LYS A 131 5.34 14.51 -1.87
CA LYS A 131 4.25 14.92 -2.77
C LYS A 131 3.40 13.73 -3.20
N HIS A 132 4.01 12.57 -3.43
CA HIS A 132 3.25 11.36 -3.73
C HIS A 132 2.33 10.98 -2.56
N LEU A 133 2.83 11.02 -1.32
CA LEU A 133 2.00 10.74 -0.15
C LEU A 133 0.86 11.75 0.05
N THR A 134 1.14 13.05 -0.09
CA THR A 134 0.17 14.12 0.24
C THR A 134 -0.82 14.42 -0.88
N SER A 135 -0.48 14.07 -2.12
CA SER A 135 -1.27 14.43 -3.30
C SER A 135 -1.74 13.21 -4.09
N LEU A 136 -0.88 12.20 -4.27
CA LEU A 136 -1.20 11.07 -5.14
C LEU A 136 -1.85 9.90 -4.38
N PHE A 137 -1.42 9.61 -3.15
CA PHE A 137 -1.87 8.44 -2.38
C PHE A 137 -2.84 8.80 -1.24
N ILE A 138 -3.15 10.08 -1.07
CA ILE A 138 -3.91 10.60 0.08
C ILE A 138 -5.35 10.07 0.14
N ASP A 139 -5.92 9.66 -1.00
CA ASP A 139 -7.27 9.12 -1.12
C ASP A 139 -7.30 7.58 -1.20
N CYS A 140 -6.14 6.92 -1.11
CA CYS A 140 -6.08 5.47 -0.96
C CYS A 140 -6.46 5.07 0.47
N LYS A 141 -7.26 4.01 0.65
CA LYS A 141 -7.70 3.58 2.00
C LYS A 141 -6.56 2.96 2.81
N PHE A 142 -5.78 2.07 2.20
CA PHE A 142 -4.68 1.33 2.84
C PHE A 142 -3.40 1.49 2.02
N VAL A 143 -2.36 2.09 2.62
CA VAL A 143 -1.07 2.28 1.95
C VAL A 143 0.04 1.56 2.71
N VAL A 144 0.84 0.78 2.01
CA VAL A 144 2.04 0.11 2.55
C VAL A 144 3.23 0.48 1.68
N LEU A 145 4.25 1.09 2.29
CA LEU A 145 5.50 1.48 1.64
C LEU A 145 6.66 0.75 2.30
N SER A 146 7.48 0.05 1.51
CA SER A 146 8.73 -0.56 1.97
C SER A 146 9.92 0.05 1.24
N ASP A 147 11.04 0.20 1.96
CA ASP A 147 12.29 0.81 1.45
C ASP A 147 12.10 2.28 1.02
N CYS A 148 11.25 3.00 1.74
CA CYS A 148 11.03 4.42 1.53
C CYS A 148 12.09 5.24 2.29
N VAL A 149 12.44 6.43 1.77
CA VAL A 149 13.52 7.28 2.30
C VAL A 149 13.01 8.63 2.83
N LEU A 150 11.75 8.66 3.27
CA LEU A 150 11.14 9.87 3.84
C LEU A 150 11.78 10.23 5.18
N THR A 151 11.89 11.52 5.42
CA THR A 151 12.42 12.09 6.67
C THR A 151 11.31 12.31 7.71
N ASN A 152 11.69 12.48 8.98
CA ASN A 152 10.76 12.87 10.07
C ASN A 152 9.96 14.13 9.71
N ARG A 153 10.59 15.11 9.05
CA ARG A 153 9.95 16.36 8.63
C ARG A 153 8.88 16.13 7.56
N GLU A 154 9.22 15.35 6.53
CA GLU A 154 8.25 15.01 5.48
C GLU A 154 7.08 14.23 6.07
N PHE A 155 7.36 13.30 6.98
CA PHE A 155 6.30 12.53 7.62
C PHE A 155 5.37 13.40 8.47
N ARG A 156 5.89 14.41 9.19
CA ARG A 156 5.06 15.43 9.83
C ARG A 156 4.17 16.15 8.80
N THR A 157 4.74 16.60 7.69
CA THR A 157 3.97 17.25 6.61
C THR A 157 2.85 16.35 6.09
N PHE A 158 3.08 15.04 6.01
CA PHE A 158 2.03 14.08 5.69
C PHE A 158 0.92 14.06 6.76
N LEU A 159 1.26 14.00 8.05
CA LEU A 159 0.26 14.02 9.12
C LEU A 159 -0.55 15.31 9.13
N GLU A 160 0.09 16.47 8.97
CA GLU A 160 -0.59 17.77 8.82
C GLU A 160 -1.60 17.75 7.66
N ARG A 161 -1.21 17.14 6.52
CA ARG A 161 -2.11 16.97 5.38
C ARG A 161 -3.24 16.00 5.68
N TRP A 162 -2.97 14.88 6.34
CA TRP A 162 -3.98 13.88 6.69
C TRP A 162 -5.01 14.46 7.66
N MET A 163 -4.58 15.25 8.66
CA MET A 163 -5.45 15.91 9.63
C MET A 163 -6.42 16.92 8.98
N LYS A 164 -6.11 17.46 7.79
CA LYS A 164 -7.05 18.30 7.02
C LYS A 164 -8.17 17.52 6.34
N GLY A 165 -8.11 16.19 6.33
CA GLY A 165 -9.08 15.31 5.67
C GLY A 165 -8.42 14.40 4.64
N SER A 166 -8.68 13.11 4.77
CA SER A 166 -8.17 12.03 3.92
C SER A 166 -9.02 10.78 4.13
N ASP A 167 -9.23 10.01 3.06
CA ASP A 167 -9.90 8.70 3.14
C ASP A 167 -8.99 7.57 3.65
N MET A 168 -7.69 7.87 3.85
CA MET A 168 -6.71 6.91 4.31
C MET A 168 -7.01 6.46 5.74
N ARG A 169 -7.27 5.16 5.87
CA ARG A 169 -7.58 4.48 7.14
C ARG A 169 -6.35 3.85 7.76
N LYS A 170 -5.34 3.54 6.94
CA LYS A 170 -4.10 2.91 7.39
C LYS A 170 -2.92 3.28 6.50
N LEU A 171 -1.81 3.57 7.14
CA LEU A 171 -0.49 3.71 6.52
C LEU A 171 0.51 2.83 7.26
N SER A 172 1.34 2.11 6.53
CA SER A 172 2.49 1.39 7.08
C SER A 172 3.72 1.72 6.25
N ILE A 173 4.73 2.31 6.88
CA ILE A 173 6.01 2.62 6.24
C ILE A 173 7.09 1.82 6.95
N ARG A 174 7.74 0.92 6.21
CA ARG A 174 8.93 0.22 6.69
C ARG A 174 10.16 1.05 6.38
N CYS A 175 10.63 1.79 7.38
CA CYS A 175 11.81 2.63 7.34
C CYS A 175 12.40 2.73 8.75
N THR A 176 13.73 2.79 8.85
CA THR A 176 14.45 2.98 10.10
C THR A 176 14.75 4.45 10.34
N GLY A 177 14.89 4.87 11.60
CA GLY A 177 15.33 6.22 11.95
C GLY A 177 14.22 7.25 12.15
N PHE A 178 12.96 6.81 12.14
CA PHE A 178 11.85 7.67 12.56
C PHE A 178 11.88 7.92 14.07
N ASN A 179 11.67 9.18 14.44
CA ASN A 179 11.56 9.61 15.82
C ASN A 179 10.17 10.20 16.02
N MET A 180 9.32 9.46 16.73
CA MET A 180 7.91 9.83 16.90
C MET A 180 7.74 11.19 17.57
N ARG A 181 8.49 11.47 18.66
CA ARG A 181 8.47 12.79 19.33
C ARG A 181 8.80 13.93 18.36
N SER A 182 9.78 13.72 17.49
CA SER A 182 10.15 14.68 16.45
C SER A 182 9.05 14.83 15.40
N ILE A 183 8.44 13.73 14.97
CA ILE A 183 7.34 13.74 13.99
C ILE A 183 6.16 14.55 14.53
N VAL A 184 5.67 14.25 15.73
CA VAL A 184 4.44 14.86 16.27
C VAL A 184 4.63 16.25 16.86
N ARG A 185 5.88 16.71 17.03
CA ARG A 185 6.15 18.03 17.61
C ARG A 185 5.47 19.14 16.81
N GLY A 186 4.59 19.88 17.48
CA GLY A 186 3.82 20.97 16.87
C GLY A 186 2.50 20.54 16.23
N LEU A 187 2.12 19.25 16.34
CA LEU A 187 0.79 18.75 16.00
C LEU A 187 -0.08 18.70 17.25
N GLU A 188 -1.39 18.78 17.06
CA GLU A 188 -2.39 18.45 18.07
C GLU A 188 -2.46 16.93 18.25
N ALA A 189 -1.46 16.38 18.94
CA ALA A 189 -1.31 14.96 19.18
C ALA A 189 -1.30 14.68 20.70
N THR A 190 -2.05 13.67 21.13
CA THR A 190 -2.10 13.26 22.54
C THR A 190 -1.32 11.96 22.73
N PRO A 191 -0.36 11.87 23.67
CA PRO A 191 0.40 10.65 23.90
C PRO A 191 -0.51 9.53 24.42
N VAL A 192 -0.24 8.30 23.99
CA VAL A 192 -0.92 7.09 24.46
C VAL A 192 0.09 6.22 25.18
N VAL A 193 -0.19 5.92 26.45
CA VAL A 193 0.62 5.04 27.30
C VAL A 193 -0.30 3.96 27.88
N GLY A 194 0.19 2.73 27.94
CA GLY A 194 -0.58 1.59 28.43
C GLY A 194 -1.10 0.70 27.30
N ARG A 195 -2.24 0.05 27.53
CA ARG A 195 -2.75 -1.00 26.65
C ARG A 195 -3.63 -0.40 25.55
N ILE A 196 -3.32 -0.76 24.30
CA ILE A 196 -4.10 -0.37 23.13
C ILE A 196 -4.34 -1.57 22.22
N VAL A 197 -5.53 -1.65 21.64
CA VAL A 197 -5.88 -2.59 20.57
C VAL A 197 -5.83 -1.86 19.25
N ILE A 198 -5.01 -2.30 18.30
CA ILE A 198 -4.92 -1.73 16.95
C ILE A 198 -5.06 -2.87 15.94
N ASP A 199 -6.01 -2.75 15.01
CA ASP A 199 -6.29 -3.80 14.01
C ASP A 199 -6.45 -5.21 14.62
N ASN A 200 -7.14 -5.29 15.76
CA ASN A 200 -7.35 -6.51 16.57
C ASN A 200 -6.08 -7.10 17.22
N CYS A 201 -4.96 -6.38 17.22
CA CYS A 201 -3.74 -6.76 17.92
C CYS A 201 -3.56 -5.91 19.18
N VAL A 202 -3.16 -6.55 20.29
CA VAL A 202 -2.86 -5.85 21.55
C VAL A 202 -1.42 -5.36 21.56
N TYR A 203 -1.23 -4.10 21.91
CA TYR A 203 0.06 -3.45 22.11
C TYR A 203 0.12 -2.84 23.51
N ILE A 204 1.32 -2.84 24.09
CA ILE A 204 1.63 -2.08 25.31
C ILE A 204 2.56 -0.96 24.90
N MET A 205 2.08 0.28 24.97
CA MET A 205 2.81 1.48 24.54
C MET A 205 3.45 2.16 25.75
N THR A 206 4.68 2.60 25.58
CA THR A 206 5.40 3.45 26.52
C THR A 206 5.48 4.90 26.02
N GLU A 207 6.00 5.79 26.87
CA GLU A 207 6.02 7.22 26.58
C GLU A 207 6.80 7.56 25.30
N GLY A 208 6.09 8.13 24.33
CA GLY A 208 6.66 8.56 23.05
C GLY A 208 6.62 7.52 21.94
N GLU A 209 5.98 6.37 22.14
CA GLU A 209 5.83 5.34 21.11
C GLU A 209 4.54 5.47 20.29
N CYS A 210 3.50 6.05 20.88
CA CYS A 210 2.16 6.15 20.27
C CYS A 210 1.48 7.47 20.63
N TYR A 211 0.76 8.04 19.66
CA TYR A 211 -0.04 9.25 19.84
C TYR A 211 -1.37 9.11 19.10
N THR A 212 -2.44 9.68 19.64
CA THR A 212 -3.67 9.93 18.89
C THR A 212 -3.58 11.27 18.18
N ILE A 213 -4.07 11.30 16.94
CA ILE A 213 -4.30 12.51 16.14
C ILE A 213 -5.73 12.48 15.61
N GLN A 214 -6.26 13.63 15.22
CA GLN A 214 -7.63 13.76 14.76
C GLN A 214 -7.71 14.63 13.50
N GLN A 215 -8.57 14.23 12.56
CA GLN A 215 -8.93 15.05 11.42
C GLN A 215 -9.93 16.14 11.81
N GLN A 216 -10.03 17.19 10.98
CA GLN A 216 -11.03 18.25 11.15
C GLN A 216 -12.48 17.73 11.16
N ASN A 217 -12.77 16.61 10.50
CA ASN A 217 -14.09 15.97 10.48
C ASN A 217 -14.36 15.06 11.70
N GLY A 218 -13.45 14.98 12.67
CA GLY A 218 -13.58 14.13 13.85
C GLY A 218 -13.01 12.72 13.72
N LEU A 219 -12.56 12.29 12.53
CA LEU A 219 -11.93 10.98 12.37
C LEU A 219 -10.62 10.93 13.14
N GLN A 220 -10.52 10.00 14.09
CA GLN A 220 -9.31 9.77 14.88
C GLN A 220 -8.43 8.68 14.27
N ALA A 221 -7.13 8.80 14.51
CA ALA A 221 -6.15 7.75 14.24
C ALA A 221 -5.10 7.71 15.34
N VAL A 222 -4.49 6.54 15.51
CA VAL A 222 -3.23 6.40 16.23
C VAL A 222 -2.07 6.35 15.27
N VAL A 223 -1.00 7.05 15.65
CA VAL A 223 0.30 7.03 15.00
C VAL A 223 1.32 6.42 15.96
N TYR A 224 2.06 5.42 15.50
CA TYR A 224 2.92 4.65 16.38
C TYR A 224 4.10 4.02 15.67
N ASN A 225 5.15 3.75 16.45
CA ASN A 225 6.31 3.00 16.00
C ASN A 225 5.99 1.50 15.95
N GLU A 226 6.38 0.84 14.87
CA GLU A 226 6.31 -0.62 14.76
C GLU A 226 7.67 -1.23 15.13
N TYR A 227 7.67 -2.16 16.07
CA TYR A 227 8.86 -2.90 16.47
C TYR A 227 8.74 -4.38 16.06
N SER A 228 9.86 -4.97 15.63
CA SER A 228 10.01 -6.41 15.40
C SER A 228 11.29 -6.88 16.06
N ILE A 229 11.19 -7.85 16.97
CA ILE A 229 12.35 -8.42 17.69
C ILE A 229 13.18 -7.30 18.36
N GLY A 230 12.50 -6.33 18.99
CA GLY A 230 13.13 -5.20 19.68
C GLY A 230 13.72 -4.11 18.76
N GLN A 231 13.62 -4.25 17.44
CA GLN A 231 14.10 -3.25 16.49
C GLN A 231 12.95 -2.45 15.90
N LEU A 232 13.11 -1.13 15.79
CA LEU A 232 12.18 -0.26 15.07
C LEU A 232 12.20 -0.64 13.59
N VAL A 233 11.10 -1.21 13.11
CA VAL A 233 10.95 -1.63 11.70
C VAL A 233 10.13 -0.66 10.87
N GLY A 234 9.41 0.25 11.51
CA GLY A 234 8.62 1.22 10.76
C GLY A 234 7.76 2.13 11.59
N PHE A 235 6.92 2.86 10.86
CA PHE A 235 5.91 3.76 11.37
C PHE A 235 4.55 3.30 10.85
N ARG A 236 3.51 3.46 11.68
CA ARG A 236 2.12 3.18 11.28
C ARG A 236 1.16 4.28 11.69
N LEU A 237 0.14 4.46 10.85
CA LEU A 237 -1.10 5.16 11.16
C LEU A 237 -2.25 4.16 11.05
N SER A 238 -3.17 4.14 12.01
CA SER A 238 -4.42 3.36 11.90
C SER A 238 -5.60 4.11 12.52
N THR A 239 -6.74 4.06 11.84
CA THR A 239 -8.04 4.56 12.32
C THR A 239 -8.85 3.51 13.07
N ASN A 240 -8.41 2.25 13.05
CA ASN A 240 -9.07 1.13 13.74
C ASN A 240 -8.33 0.79 15.03
N PHE A 241 -8.72 1.43 16.13
CA PHE A 241 -8.10 1.23 17.42
C PHE A 241 -9.09 1.38 18.59
N THR A 242 -8.70 0.88 19.76
CA THR A 242 -9.39 1.07 21.04
C THR A 242 -8.36 1.20 22.14
N ILE A 243 -8.46 2.27 22.94
CA ILE A 243 -7.61 2.49 24.11
C ILE A 243 -8.36 1.93 25.33
N SER A 244 -7.68 1.09 26.12
CA SER A 244 -8.26 0.41 27.29
C SER A 244 -7.57 0.82 28.57
#